data_AF-A0A1A8C1Y4-F1
#
_entry.id   AF-A0A1A8C1Y4-F1
#
_cell.length_a   1.000
_cell.length_b   1.000
_cell.length_c   1.000
_cell.angle_alpha   90.00
_cell.angle_beta   90.00
_cell.angle_gamma   90.00
#
_symmetry.space_group_name_H-M   'P 1'
#
loop_
_entity.id
_entity.type
_entity.pdbx_description
1 polymer ?
#
loop_
_entity_poly.entity_id
_entity_poly.type
_entity_poly.pdbx_seq_one_letter_code
_entity_poly.pdbx_strand_id
1 'polypeptide(L)'
;CHQPEADLYRFVGRITVTQHGEEIVRPLGPENLLLRGARLKNTKEIFGVAVYTGMESKMALNYKCKSQKRSAVEKSMNTFLLIYLGILLSEAVLSTILKYAWQAEDKWDEPFYNQKTEQEKNSSSILKFISDFLAFLVLYNFIIPISLYVTVEMQKFLGSFFIGWDLDLYHEESDQKAQVNTSDLNEELGQVEYVFTDKTGTLTENEMRFQECSINGVKYREVNGKLVPEGLTEDSPDGSTAHLMGEEVLFLQAVSLCHTVQISYDQADCLVGGDPFSHANGFSSSSMEYYASSPDEKALVEAAKRIGVAFTGRNGETMEIKTFGKCEKYKLLHVLEFDPNRRRMSVILQTPSGGKLLFTKGAESAILPFSSSGEIEKTRL
;
A
#
# COMPACT_ATOMS: atom_id res chain seq x y z
N CYS A 1 -26.00 13.52 -10.94
CA CYS A 1 -25.63 12.29 -10.21
C CYS A 1 -26.29 12.33 -8.83
N HIS A 2 -26.29 11.22 -8.08
CA HIS A 2 -26.69 11.23 -6.67
C HIS A 2 -25.72 12.08 -5.81
N GLN A 3 -26.14 12.44 -4.60
CA GLN A 3 -25.26 13.12 -3.64
C GLN A 3 -24.05 12.24 -3.29
N PRO A 4 -22.86 12.81 -3.04
CA PRO A 4 -21.65 12.04 -2.87
C PRO A 4 -21.74 11.12 -1.64
N GLU A 5 -21.48 9.83 -1.86
CA GLU A 5 -21.50 8.77 -0.83
C GLU A 5 -20.09 8.16 -0.69
N ALA A 6 -19.76 7.65 0.50
CA ALA A 6 -18.45 7.07 0.80
C ALA A 6 -18.23 5.70 0.13
N ASP A 7 -19.29 4.97 -0.23
CA ASP A 7 -19.16 3.70 -0.94
C ASP A 7 -18.47 3.91 -2.30
N LEU A 8 -17.30 3.31 -2.48
CA LEU A 8 -16.49 3.44 -3.69
C LEU A 8 -17.17 2.81 -4.91
N TYR A 9 -17.93 1.73 -4.73
CA TYR A 9 -18.45 0.89 -5.82
C TYR A 9 -19.86 1.28 -6.28
N ARG A 10 -20.56 2.13 -5.54
CA ARG A 10 -21.91 2.56 -5.89
C ARG A 10 -21.91 3.92 -6.58
N PHE A 11 -22.21 3.99 -7.87
CA PHE A 11 -22.44 5.27 -8.54
C PHE A 11 -23.69 5.22 -9.39
N VAL A 12 -24.58 6.19 -9.17
CA VAL A 12 -25.79 6.37 -9.97
C VAL A 12 -25.80 7.78 -10.54
N GLY A 13 -25.77 7.85 -11.86
CA GLY A 13 -25.85 9.09 -12.63
C GLY A 13 -26.69 8.94 -13.89
N ARG A 14 -26.98 10.06 -14.52
CA ARG A 14 -27.52 10.12 -15.88
C ARG A 14 -26.79 11.23 -16.62
N ILE A 15 -26.53 11.02 -17.90
CA ILE A 15 -26.11 12.06 -18.83
C ILE A 15 -27.21 12.26 -19.86
N THR A 16 -27.50 13.52 -20.16
CA THR A 16 -28.42 13.93 -21.22
C THR A 16 -27.59 14.68 -22.26
N VAL A 17 -27.56 14.17 -23.48
CA VAL A 17 -26.84 14.78 -24.61
C VAL A 17 -27.86 15.17 -25.66
N THR A 18 -27.87 16.45 -26.05
CA THR A 18 -28.73 16.94 -27.12
C THR A 18 -27.97 16.84 -28.45
N GLN A 19 -28.47 16.03 -29.38
CA GLN A 19 -27.96 15.97 -30.76
C GLN A 19 -29.11 16.24 -31.73
N HIS A 20 -28.93 17.16 -32.67
CA HIS A 20 -29.90 17.49 -33.72
C HIS A 20 -31.34 17.75 -33.22
N GLY A 21 -31.50 18.24 -32.00
CA GLY A 21 -32.81 18.51 -31.38
C GLY A 21 -33.43 17.33 -30.61
N GLU A 22 -32.81 16.14 -30.64
CA GLU A 22 -33.21 14.99 -29.81
C GLU A 22 -32.37 14.90 -28.54
N GLU A 23 -33.04 14.63 -27.41
CA GLU A 23 -32.39 14.38 -26.13
C GLU A 23 -32.11 12.88 -25.95
N ILE A 24 -30.83 12.50 -25.98
CA ILE A 24 -30.38 11.15 -25.71
C ILE A 24 -30.01 11.05 -24.23
N VAL A 25 -30.78 10.25 -23.47
CA VAL A 25 -30.50 9.97 -22.06
C VAL A 25 -29.77 8.64 -21.92
N ARG A 26 -28.65 8.64 -21.20
CA ARG A 26 -27.89 7.43 -20.85
C ARG A 26 -27.65 7.34 -19.34
N PRO A 27 -27.87 6.17 -18.72
CA PRO A 27 -27.48 5.96 -17.33
C PRO A 27 -25.95 5.91 -17.21
N LEU A 28 -25.44 6.35 -16.07
CA LEU A 28 -24.02 6.24 -15.73
C LEU A 28 -23.89 5.37 -14.47
N GLY A 29 -23.01 4.37 -14.56
CA GLY A 29 -22.66 3.44 -13.48
C GLY A 29 -21.26 3.68 -12.92
N PRO A 30 -20.82 2.88 -11.93
CA PRO A 30 -19.47 2.96 -11.36
C PRO A 30 -18.36 2.74 -12.39
N GLU A 31 -18.60 1.97 -13.45
CA GLU A 31 -17.69 1.75 -14.56
C GLU A 31 -17.37 3.03 -15.36
N ASN A 32 -18.19 4.08 -15.24
CA ASN A 32 -17.96 5.37 -15.89
C ASN A 32 -17.30 6.41 -14.96
N LEU A 33 -17.05 6.07 -13.69
CA LEU A 33 -16.51 6.98 -12.69
C LEU A 33 -15.01 6.72 -12.48
N LEU A 34 -14.19 7.75 -12.68
CA LEU A 34 -12.77 7.73 -12.32
C LEU A 34 -12.56 8.40 -10.96
N LEU A 35 -11.88 7.70 -10.05
CA LEU A 35 -11.64 8.18 -8.68
C LEU A 35 -10.38 9.06 -8.62
N ARG A 36 -10.40 10.10 -7.76
CA ARG A 36 -9.33 11.11 -7.63
C ARG A 36 -7.92 10.55 -7.36
N GLY A 37 -7.80 9.41 -6.69
CA GLY A 37 -6.52 8.76 -6.37
C GLY A 37 -6.20 7.55 -7.25
N ALA A 38 -7.02 7.25 -8.25
CA ALA A 38 -6.70 6.21 -9.22
C ALA A 38 -5.64 6.72 -10.20
N ARG A 39 -4.62 5.90 -10.49
CA ARG A 39 -3.61 6.21 -11.50
C ARG A 39 -4.05 5.60 -12.83
N LEU A 40 -4.27 6.44 -13.85
CA LEU A 40 -4.52 5.98 -15.21
C LEU A 40 -3.30 5.21 -15.72
N LYS A 41 -3.52 4.02 -16.29
CA LYS A 41 -2.49 3.19 -16.92
C LYS A 41 -2.98 2.74 -18.29
N ASN A 42 -2.04 2.48 -19.20
CA ASN A 42 -2.28 1.87 -20.51
C ASN A 42 -3.21 2.71 -21.43
N THR A 43 -3.24 4.03 -21.27
CA THR A 43 -4.00 4.94 -22.14
C THR A 43 -3.28 6.28 -22.20
N LYS A 44 -3.11 6.85 -23.40
CA LYS A 44 -2.35 8.09 -23.62
C LYS A 44 -3.02 9.30 -22.98
N GLU A 45 -4.31 9.49 -23.25
CA GLU A 45 -5.10 10.60 -22.73
C GLU A 45 -6.58 10.21 -22.68
N ILE A 46 -7.34 10.89 -21.83
CA ILE A 46 -8.79 10.74 -21.69
C ILE A 46 -9.45 12.11 -21.56
N PHE A 47 -10.70 12.20 -22.00
CA PHE A 47 -11.54 13.37 -21.76
C PHE A 47 -12.62 13.00 -20.74
N GLY A 48 -12.70 13.75 -19.66
CA GLY A 48 -13.64 13.51 -18.57
C GLY A 48 -14.25 14.80 -18.05
N VAL A 49 -15.41 14.69 -17.39
CA VAL A 49 -16.09 15.80 -16.74
C VAL A 49 -16.01 15.58 -15.23
N ALA A 50 -15.54 16.59 -14.50
CA ALA A 50 -15.49 16.52 -13.04
C ALA A 50 -16.91 16.58 -12.46
N VAL A 51 -17.31 15.52 -11.75
CA VAL A 51 -18.64 15.41 -11.12
C VAL A 51 -18.61 15.73 -9.62
N TYR A 52 -17.60 15.25 -8.91
CA TYR A 52 -17.37 15.56 -7.49
C TYR A 52 -16.00 16.22 -7.34
N THR A 53 -15.92 17.27 -6.53
CA THR A 53 -14.68 18.05 -6.36
C THR A 53 -14.30 18.20 -4.89
N GLY A 54 -13.01 18.38 -4.61
CA GLY A 54 -12.52 18.63 -3.26
C GLY A 54 -12.90 17.54 -2.25
N MET A 55 -13.57 17.95 -1.17
CA MET A 55 -13.99 17.10 -0.06
C MET A 55 -15.21 16.22 -0.38
N GLU A 56 -15.92 16.51 -1.48
CA GLU A 56 -17.04 15.70 -1.96
C GLU A 56 -16.58 14.49 -2.77
N SER A 57 -15.30 14.41 -3.12
CA SER A 57 -14.76 13.22 -3.76
C SER A 57 -14.88 12.01 -2.82
N LYS A 58 -15.26 10.85 -3.36
CA LYS A 58 -15.46 9.64 -2.55
C LYS A 58 -14.24 9.25 -1.70
N MET A 59 -13.03 9.48 -2.22
CA MET A 59 -11.81 9.25 -1.45
C MET A 59 -11.64 10.22 -0.28
N ALA A 60 -12.03 11.48 -0.45
CA ALA A 60 -12.01 12.46 0.63
C ALA A 60 -13.09 12.16 1.69
N LEU A 61 -14.25 11.62 1.29
CA LEU A 61 -15.27 11.16 2.25
C LEU A 61 -14.81 9.98 3.09
N ASN A 62 -13.93 9.13 2.55
CA ASN A 62 -13.29 8.04 3.32
C ASN A 62 -12.07 8.52 4.13
N TYR A 63 -11.62 9.75 3.91
CA TYR A 63 -10.53 10.34 4.66
C TYR A 63 -11.05 10.86 6.00
N LYS A 64 -10.88 10.09 7.07
CA LYS A 64 -11.13 10.59 8.43
C LYS A 64 -10.10 11.66 8.77
N CYS A 65 -10.55 12.81 9.29
CA CYS A 65 -9.65 13.82 9.82
C CYS A 65 -8.67 13.16 10.80
N LYS A 66 -7.38 13.41 10.58
CA LYS A 66 -6.32 12.89 11.44
C LYS A 66 -6.55 13.42 12.85
N SER A 67 -6.88 12.52 13.78
CA SER A 67 -6.88 12.85 15.20
C SER A 67 -5.44 13.06 15.65
N GLN A 68 -5.20 14.05 16.52
CA GLN A 68 -3.90 14.22 17.15
C GLN A 68 -3.61 13.00 18.03
N LYS A 69 -2.55 12.29 17.69
CA LYS A 69 -2.07 11.15 18.47
C LYS A 69 -1.26 11.68 19.65
N ARG A 70 -1.53 11.19 20.85
CA ARG A 70 -0.78 11.50 22.08
C ARG A 70 -0.07 10.26 22.57
N SER A 71 1.19 10.40 22.94
CA SER A 71 1.99 9.28 23.46
C SER A 71 1.52 8.83 24.84
N ALA A 72 1.72 7.55 25.16
CA ALA A 72 1.62 7.01 26.51
C ALA A 72 2.52 7.75 27.52
N VAL A 73 3.71 8.20 27.11
CA VAL A 73 4.62 8.97 27.97
C VAL A 73 4.01 10.33 28.33
N GLU A 74 3.36 11.00 27.37
CA GLU A 74 2.66 12.26 27.62
C GLU A 74 1.54 12.09 28.65
N LYS A 75 0.78 10.99 28.54
CA LYS A 75 -0.27 10.65 29.52
C LYS A 75 0.33 10.41 30.91
N SER A 76 1.40 9.62 30.99
CA SER A 76 2.09 9.33 32.26
C SER A 76 2.68 10.59 32.89
N MET A 77 3.25 11.49 32.09
CA MET A 77 3.78 12.77 32.55
C MET A 77 2.68 13.63 33.17
N ASN A 78 1.51 13.70 32.54
CA ASN A 78 0.37 14.42 33.11
C ASN A 78 -0.11 13.81 34.43
N THR A 79 -0.06 12.48 34.56
CA THR A 79 -0.34 11.80 35.83
C THR A 79 0.68 12.18 36.92
N PHE A 80 1.98 12.21 36.60
CA PHE A 80 3.01 12.65 37.55
C PHE A 80 2.85 14.12 37.95
N LEU A 81 2.49 15.00 37.02
CA LEU A 81 2.20 16.41 37.33
C LEU A 81 1.06 16.56 38.35
N LEU A 82 0.00 15.77 38.23
CA LEU A 82 -1.08 15.75 39.23
C LEU A 82 -0.60 15.24 40.59
N ILE A 83 0.27 14.24 40.62
CA ILE A 83 0.88 13.74 41.87
C ILE A 83 1.75 14.82 42.51
N TYR A 84 2.63 15.48 41.74
CA TYR A 84 3.47 16.57 42.25
C TYR A 84 2.68 17.76 42.73
N LEU A 85 1.58 18.12 42.06
CA LEU A 85 0.66 19.15 42.54
C LEU A 85 0.04 18.76 43.89
N GLY A 86 -0.34 17.50 44.06
CA GLY A 86 -0.84 16.98 45.34
C GLY A 86 0.20 17.07 46.45
N ILE A 87 1.45 16.68 46.17
CA ILE A 87 2.57 16.79 47.12
C ILE A 87 2.83 18.25 47.49
N LEU A 88 2.91 19.14 46.50
CA LEU A 88 3.10 20.58 46.69
C LEU A 88 2.04 21.19 47.62
N LEU A 89 0.77 20.89 47.38
CA LEU A 89 -0.32 21.35 48.22
C LEU A 89 -0.23 20.78 49.65
N SER A 90 0.14 19.50 49.77
CA SER A 90 0.29 18.86 51.08
C SER A 90 1.43 19.46 51.92
N GLU A 91 2.58 19.74 51.30
CA GLU A 91 3.72 20.37 51.97
C GLU A 91 3.43 21.83 52.35
N ALA A 92 2.76 22.57 51.47
CA ALA A 92 2.35 23.95 51.76
C ALA A 92 1.34 23.99 52.93
N VAL A 93 0.35 23.09 52.96
CA VAL A 93 -0.61 23.00 54.08
C VAL A 93 0.11 22.59 55.37
N LEU A 94 0.95 21.56 55.33
CA LEU A 94 1.70 21.07 56.49
C LEU A 94 2.61 22.16 57.06
N SER A 95 3.33 22.88 56.21
CA SER A 95 4.23 23.96 56.62
C SER A 95 3.48 25.13 57.24
N THR A 96 2.32 25.51 56.69
CA THR A 96 1.44 26.51 57.30
C THR A 96 0.95 26.07 58.68
N ILE A 97 0.50 24.82 58.83
CA ILE A 97 0.07 24.29 60.13
C ILE A 97 1.22 24.31 61.15
N LEU A 98 2.40 23.84 60.76
CA LEU A 98 3.58 23.84 61.62
C LEU A 98 4.02 25.25 62.01
N LYS A 99 3.94 26.22 61.08
CA LYS A 99 4.20 27.63 61.38
C LYS A 99 3.27 28.14 62.47
N TYR A 100 1.96 27.94 62.32
CA TYR A 100 0.98 28.39 63.31
C TYR A 100 1.07 27.65 64.64
N ALA A 101 1.41 26.35 64.62
CA ALA A 101 1.67 25.58 65.83
C ALA A 101 2.89 26.12 66.59
N TRP A 102 3.95 26.48 65.86
CA TRP A 102 5.16 27.09 66.43
C TRP A 102 4.91 28.51 66.98
N GLN A 103 4.10 29.30 66.27
CA GLN A 103 3.72 30.66 66.67
C GLN A 103 2.56 30.70 67.69
N ALA A 104 2.09 29.57 68.19
CA ALA A 104 1.05 29.51 69.21
C ALA A 104 1.52 30.11 70.56
N GLU A 105 2.84 30.15 70.78
CA GLU A 105 3.46 30.78 71.94
C GLU A 105 3.95 32.20 71.57
N ASP A 106 3.46 33.23 72.29
CA ASP A 106 3.75 34.66 72.02
C ASP A 106 5.25 34.99 71.93
N LYS A 107 6.10 34.25 72.64
CA LYS A 107 7.56 34.43 72.62
C LYS A 107 8.17 34.15 71.25
N TRP A 108 7.56 33.27 70.46
CA TRP A 108 8.06 32.85 69.15
C TRP A 108 7.37 33.58 67.99
N ASP A 109 6.25 34.25 68.24
CA ASP A 109 5.53 35.03 67.23
C ASP A 109 6.10 36.44 67.05
N GLU A 110 6.48 37.12 68.13
CA GLU A 110 7.11 38.45 68.09
C GLU A 110 8.30 38.55 69.08
N PRO A 111 9.45 37.90 68.78
CA PRO A 111 10.63 38.01 69.62
C PRO A 111 11.19 39.44 69.64
N PHE A 112 11.83 39.82 70.75
CA PHE A 112 12.28 41.20 71.03
C PHE A 112 13.10 41.86 69.89
N TYR A 113 13.84 41.08 69.11
CA TYR A 113 14.74 41.56 68.06
C TYR A 113 14.08 41.67 66.66
N ASN A 114 12.85 41.18 66.46
CA ASN A 114 12.16 41.23 65.17
C ASN A 114 10.65 41.53 65.36
N GLN A 115 10.34 42.81 65.59
CA GLN A 115 8.98 43.29 65.80
C GLN A 115 8.20 43.38 64.49
N LYS A 116 6.90 43.09 64.53
CA LYS A 116 6.01 43.13 63.35
C LYS A 116 5.70 44.56 62.95
N THR A 117 5.54 44.80 61.65
CA THR A 117 5.20 46.12 61.12
C THR A 117 3.75 46.49 61.46
N GLU A 118 3.43 47.78 61.63
CA GLU A 118 2.06 48.26 61.91
C GLU A 118 1.02 47.74 60.90
N GLN A 119 1.39 47.61 59.62
CA GLN A 119 0.54 47.06 58.57
C GLN A 119 0.27 45.56 58.77
N GLU A 120 1.25 44.79 59.27
CA GLU A 120 1.07 43.39 59.61
C GLU A 120 0.20 43.25 60.86
N LYS A 121 0.36 44.11 61.87
CA LYS A 121 -0.49 44.10 63.07
C LYS A 121 -1.97 44.34 62.72
N ASN A 122 -2.23 45.27 61.80
CA ASN A 122 -3.58 45.63 61.35
C ASN A 122 -4.19 44.67 60.31
N SER A 123 -3.43 43.71 59.80
CA SER A 123 -3.93 42.72 58.83
C SER A 123 -4.75 41.62 59.52
N SER A 124 -5.87 41.23 58.91
CA SER A 124 -6.75 40.18 59.45
C SER A 124 -6.07 38.80 59.47
N SER A 125 -6.40 37.97 60.46
CA SER A 125 -5.77 36.64 60.63
C SER A 125 -5.97 35.72 59.42
N ILE A 126 -7.11 35.83 58.74
CA ILE A 126 -7.41 35.05 57.53
C ILE A 126 -6.53 35.49 56.35
N LEU A 127 -6.31 36.79 56.17
CA LEU A 127 -5.43 37.30 55.10
C LEU A 127 -3.97 36.89 55.35
N LYS A 128 -3.51 36.88 56.61
CA LYS A 128 -2.19 36.37 56.99
C LYS A 128 -2.04 34.89 56.65
N PHE A 129 -3.05 34.07 57.02
CA PHE A 129 -3.04 32.64 56.71
C PHE A 129 -2.95 32.36 55.21
N ILE A 130 -3.75 33.07 54.40
CA ILE A 130 -3.72 32.93 52.94
C ILE A 130 -2.38 33.40 52.39
N SER A 131 -1.85 34.53 52.86
CA SER A 131 -0.55 35.07 52.44
C SER A 131 0.59 34.10 52.76
N ASP A 132 0.59 33.50 53.95
CA ASP A 132 1.60 32.54 54.39
C ASP A 132 1.53 31.23 53.60
N PHE A 133 0.31 30.73 53.35
CA PHE A 133 0.10 29.56 52.51
C PHE A 133 0.58 29.79 51.07
N LEU A 134 0.26 30.95 50.48
CA LEU A 134 0.75 31.32 49.14
C LEU A 134 2.28 31.51 49.12
N ALA A 135 2.86 32.05 50.19
CA ALA A 135 4.31 32.18 50.32
C ALA A 135 5.00 30.81 50.32
N PHE A 136 4.47 29.82 51.05
CA PHE A 136 4.99 28.44 51.01
C PHE A 136 4.78 27.78 49.64
N LEU A 137 3.66 28.03 48.96
CA LEU A 137 3.42 27.52 47.61
C LEU A 137 4.46 28.06 46.61
N VAL A 138 4.80 29.36 46.68
CA VAL A 138 5.86 29.96 45.85
C VAL A 138 7.24 29.41 46.24
N LEU A 139 7.51 29.23 47.53
CA LEU A 139 8.78 28.69 48.01
C LEU A 139 9.03 27.27 47.47
N TYR A 140 7.99 26.42 47.44
CA TYR A 140 8.06 25.03 46.97
C TYR A 140 7.76 24.84 45.48
N ASN A 141 7.66 25.92 44.70
CA ASN A 141 7.36 25.84 43.26
C ASN A 141 8.35 24.95 42.48
N PHE A 142 9.59 24.80 42.97
CA PHE A 142 10.62 23.95 42.36
C PHE A 142 10.29 22.45 42.35
N ILE A 143 9.30 21.98 43.13
CA ILE A 143 8.83 20.58 43.12
C ILE A 143 8.28 20.21 41.74
N ILE A 144 7.66 21.16 41.03
CA ILE A 144 7.16 20.94 39.68
C ILE A 144 8.27 21.34 38.69
N PRO A 145 8.93 20.39 38.01
CA PRO A 145 9.98 20.70 37.07
C PRO A 145 9.41 21.37 35.81
N ILE A 146 9.55 22.69 35.71
CA ILE A 146 9.05 23.50 34.58
C ILE A 146 9.66 23.05 33.24
N SER A 147 10.90 22.56 33.26
CA SER A 147 11.63 22.12 32.06
C SER A 147 11.29 20.70 31.58
N LEU A 148 10.46 19.94 32.31
CA LEU A 148 10.17 18.53 31.98
C LEU A 148 9.56 18.40 30.57
N TYR A 149 8.57 19.23 30.25
CA TYR A 149 7.90 19.18 28.94
C TYR A 149 8.89 19.51 27.80
N VAL A 150 9.64 20.60 27.95
CA VAL A 150 10.56 21.08 26.92
C VAL A 150 11.70 20.11 26.68
N THR A 151 12.25 19.49 27.74
CA THR A 151 13.34 18.52 27.61
C THR A 151 12.90 17.24 26.90
N VAL A 152 11.71 16.73 27.20
CA VAL A 152 11.14 15.56 26.52
C VAL A 152 10.85 15.89 25.05
N GLU A 153 10.20 17.01 24.76
CA GLU A 153 9.91 17.42 23.37
C GLU A 153 11.19 17.61 22.54
N MET A 154 12.22 18.22 23.13
CA MET A 154 13.51 18.39 22.46
C MET A 154 14.16 17.02 22.18
N GLN A 155 14.08 16.08 23.12
CA GLN A 155 14.61 14.73 22.92
C GLN A 155 13.85 13.98 21.82
N LYS A 156 12.53 14.10 21.75
CA LYS A 156 11.70 13.54 20.67
C LYS A 156 12.07 14.11 19.31
N PHE A 157 12.17 15.43 19.23
CA PHE A 157 12.56 16.14 18.02
C PHE A 157 13.93 15.68 17.52
N LEU A 158 14.94 15.65 18.40
CA LEU A 158 16.27 15.17 18.05
C LEU A 158 16.28 13.69 17.66
N GLY A 159 15.53 12.85 18.38
CA GLY A 159 15.40 11.42 18.07
C GLY A 159 14.82 11.14 16.68
N SER A 160 13.95 12.03 16.17
CA SER A 160 13.40 11.88 14.82
C SER A 160 14.46 11.96 13.71
N PHE A 161 15.53 12.75 13.93
CA PHE A 161 16.64 12.83 12.98
C PHE A 161 17.47 11.56 12.94
N PHE A 162 17.65 10.89 14.07
CA PHE A 162 18.41 9.63 14.11
C PHE A 162 17.75 8.54 13.27
N ILE A 163 16.41 8.43 13.30
CA ILE A 163 15.67 7.49 12.44
C ILE A 163 15.89 7.84 10.95
N GLY A 164 15.88 9.13 10.60
CA GLY A 164 16.06 9.58 9.22
C GLY A 164 17.51 9.57 8.71
N TRP A 165 18.50 9.40 9.58
CA TRP A 165 19.92 9.27 9.23
C TRP A 165 20.41 7.83 9.21
N ASP A 166 19.57 6.88 9.62
CA ASP A 166 19.90 5.48 9.63
C ASP A 166 20.01 4.93 8.19
N LEU A 167 21.18 4.38 7.86
CA LEU A 167 21.43 3.78 6.54
C LEU A 167 20.78 2.40 6.41
N ASP A 168 20.50 1.71 7.51
CA ASP A 168 19.81 0.41 7.46
C ASP A 168 18.33 0.58 7.07
N LEU A 169 17.78 1.79 7.24
CA LEU A 169 16.43 2.17 6.82
C LEU A 169 16.39 2.91 5.47
N TYR A 170 17.47 2.84 4.70
CA TYR A 170 17.55 3.40 3.34
C TYR A 170 17.24 2.33 2.29
N HIS A 171 16.41 2.70 1.33
CA HIS A 171 16.04 1.85 0.20
C HIS A 171 16.77 2.28 -1.07
N GLU A 172 17.71 1.46 -1.52
CA GLU A 172 18.63 1.76 -2.64
C GLU A 172 17.90 1.90 -3.98
N GLU A 173 16.98 0.98 -4.31
CA GLU A 173 16.33 0.97 -5.64
C GLU A 173 15.44 2.20 -5.89
N SER A 174 14.86 2.78 -4.84
CA SER A 174 14.03 3.99 -4.94
C SER A 174 14.76 5.26 -4.52
N ASP A 175 16.02 5.16 -4.09
CA ASP A 175 16.82 6.24 -3.50
C ASP A 175 16.06 7.01 -2.41
N GLN A 176 15.44 6.27 -1.48
CA GLN A 176 14.61 6.86 -0.42
C GLN A 176 15.07 6.43 0.97
N LYS A 177 15.24 7.42 1.84
CA LYS A 177 15.49 7.22 3.28
C LYS A 177 14.20 7.19 4.09
N ALA A 178 14.25 6.61 5.28
CA ALA A 178 13.14 6.69 6.23
C ALA A 178 12.77 8.14 6.54
N GLN A 179 11.48 8.46 6.40
CA GLN A 179 10.93 9.78 6.67
C GLN A 179 10.03 9.73 7.90
N VAL A 180 10.41 10.49 8.93
CA VAL A 180 9.59 10.66 10.13
C VAL A 180 8.61 11.80 9.91
N ASN A 181 7.31 11.47 9.83
CA ASN A 181 6.24 12.45 9.63
C ASN A 181 5.75 13.12 10.92
N THR A 182 6.06 12.54 12.08
CA THR A 182 5.68 13.05 13.40
C THR A 182 6.75 12.67 14.41
N SER A 183 7.24 13.65 15.19
CA SER A 183 8.22 13.45 16.25
C SER A 183 7.62 12.87 17.54
N ASP A 184 6.30 12.94 17.70
CA ASP A 184 5.65 12.80 19.01
C ASP A 184 5.49 11.35 19.45
N LEU A 185 5.72 10.40 18.53
CA LEU A 185 5.43 8.97 18.66
C LEU A 185 6.67 8.08 18.57
N ASN A 186 7.87 8.66 18.64
CA ASN A 186 9.10 7.90 18.46
C ASN A 186 9.24 6.78 19.51
N GLU A 187 8.84 7.04 20.75
CA GLU A 187 8.85 6.08 21.85
C GLU A 187 7.76 5.00 21.75
N GLU A 188 6.65 5.28 21.05
CA GLU A 188 5.55 4.32 20.88
C GLU A 188 5.98 3.13 20.03
N LEU A 189 6.97 3.31 19.16
CA LEU A 189 7.55 2.23 18.35
C LEU A 189 8.10 1.09 19.23
N GLY A 190 8.57 1.41 20.45
CA GLY A 190 9.04 0.42 21.42
C GLY A 190 7.91 -0.29 22.21
N GLN A 191 6.66 0.13 22.03
CA GLN A 191 5.49 -0.37 22.77
C GLN A 191 4.50 -1.11 21.86
N VAL A 192 4.85 -1.36 20.59
CA VAL A 192 3.97 -2.03 19.64
C VAL A 192 3.88 -3.53 19.96
N GLU A 193 2.69 -4.00 20.35
CA GLU A 193 2.42 -5.44 20.57
C GLU A 193 1.84 -6.12 19.33
N TYR A 194 1.02 -5.41 18.55
CA TYR A 194 0.32 -5.95 17.40
C TYR A 194 0.69 -5.17 16.14
N VAL A 195 1.19 -5.89 15.13
CA VAL A 195 1.47 -5.35 13.81
C VAL A 195 0.43 -5.86 12.84
N PHE A 196 -0.45 -4.96 12.38
CA PHE A 196 -1.40 -5.25 11.30
C PHE A 196 -0.70 -4.93 9.98
N THR A 197 -0.42 -5.96 9.19
CA THR A 197 0.19 -5.83 7.87
C THR A 197 -0.84 -6.06 6.78
N ASP A 198 -0.76 -5.27 5.70
CA ASP A 198 -1.47 -5.59 4.47
C ASP A 198 -0.66 -6.64 3.69
N LYS A 199 -1.34 -7.54 2.98
CA LYS A 199 -0.66 -8.56 2.18
C LYS A 199 -0.01 -7.92 0.96
N THR A 200 -0.79 -7.16 0.21
CA THR A 200 -0.43 -6.70 -1.13
C THR A 200 0.30 -5.36 -1.06
N GLY A 201 1.52 -5.28 -1.59
CA GLY A 201 2.33 -4.06 -1.56
C GLY A 201 3.01 -3.78 -0.22
N THR A 202 2.94 -4.69 0.75
CA THR A 202 3.74 -4.66 1.99
C THR A 202 4.45 -5.98 2.22
N LEU A 203 3.73 -7.10 2.32
CA LEU A 203 4.37 -8.42 2.46
C LEU A 203 4.84 -8.97 1.11
N THR A 204 4.10 -8.70 0.04
CA THR A 204 4.44 -9.16 -1.31
C THR A 204 4.68 -7.98 -2.23
N GLU A 205 5.77 -8.02 -2.99
CA GLU A 205 5.98 -7.14 -4.14
C GLU A 205 4.91 -7.41 -5.21
N ASN A 206 4.54 -6.39 -5.97
CA ASN A 206 3.56 -6.51 -7.06
C ASN A 206 4.19 -7.09 -8.34
N GLU A 207 5.12 -8.02 -8.20
CA GLU A 207 5.77 -8.74 -9.28
C GLU A 207 5.35 -10.21 -9.24
N MET A 208 4.67 -10.66 -10.29
CA MET A 208 4.24 -12.05 -10.41
C MET A 208 5.21 -12.78 -11.34
N ARG A 209 5.78 -13.88 -10.87
CA ARG A 209 6.67 -14.74 -11.65
C ARG A 209 6.09 -16.14 -11.79
N PHE A 210 6.04 -16.64 -13.01
CA PHE A 210 5.74 -18.05 -13.26
C PHE A 210 6.89 -18.91 -12.70
N GLN A 211 6.55 -19.99 -11.99
CA GLN A 211 7.51 -20.89 -11.37
C GLN A 211 7.36 -22.31 -11.91
N GLU A 212 6.15 -22.87 -11.76
CA GLU A 212 5.87 -24.27 -12.05
C GLU A 212 4.48 -24.42 -12.68
N CYS A 213 4.28 -25.47 -13.47
CA CYS A 213 2.97 -25.92 -13.94
C CYS A 213 2.87 -27.44 -13.92
N SER A 214 1.65 -27.96 -14.05
CA SER A 214 1.41 -29.39 -14.29
C SER A 214 0.70 -29.55 -15.62
N ILE A 215 1.26 -30.38 -16.50
CA ILE A 215 0.71 -30.70 -17.81
C ILE A 215 0.55 -32.22 -17.89
N ASN A 216 -0.68 -32.68 -18.11
CA ASN A 216 -1.02 -34.11 -18.17
C ASN A 216 -0.51 -34.94 -16.97
N GLY A 217 -0.54 -34.36 -15.77
CA GLY A 217 -0.10 -35.00 -14.52
C GLY A 217 1.42 -34.97 -14.27
N VAL A 218 2.21 -34.47 -15.22
CA VAL A 218 3.65 -34.25 -15.04
C VAL A 218 3.90 -32.81 -14.59
N LYS A 219 4.66 -32.64 -13.51
CA LYS A 219 5.05 -31.32 -13.00
C LYS A 219 6.26 -30.82 -13.78
N TYR A 220 6.22 -29.55 -14.18
CA TYR A 220 7.28 -28.87 -14.90
C TYR A 220 7.68 -27.58 -14.18
N ARG A 221 8.96 -27.22 -14.30
CA ARG A 221 9.53 -25.96 -13.82
C ARG A 221 10.14 -25.18 -14.98
N GLU A 222 10.03 -23.86 -14.94
CA GLU A 222 10.77 -23.01 -15.86
C GLU A 222 12.22 -22.83 -15.37
N VAL A 223 13.19 -23.32 -16.15
CA VAL A 223 14.63 -23.15 -15.87
C VAL A 223 15.29 -22.57 -17.11
N ASN A 224 15.89 -21.37 -16.99
CA ASN A 224 16.61 -20.69 -18.09
C ASN A 224 15.81 -20.59 -19.40
N GLY A 225 14.50 -20.31 -19.32
CA GLY A 225 13.62 -20.21 -20.50
C GLY A 225 13.31 -21.55 -21.16
N LYS A 226 13.50 -22.68 -20.47
CA LYS A 226 13.04 -24.00 -20.89
C LYS A 226 12.10 -24.58 -19.86
N LEU A 227 11.11 -25.33 -20.32
CA LEU A 227 10.18 -26.05 -19.46
C LEU A 227 10.74 -27.46 -19.22
N VAL A 228 11.14 -27.76 -17.98
CA VAL A 228 11.80 -29.02 -17.62
C VAL A 228 10.89 -29.82 -16.68
N PRO A 229 10.61 -31.10 -16.96
CA PRO A 229 9.83 -31.96 -16.05
C PRO A 229 10.59 -32.26 -14.75
N GLU A 230 9.88 -32.27 -13.63
CA GLU A 230 10.42 -32.53 -12.30
C GLU A 230 10.89 -33.99 -12.19
N GLY A 231 12.18 -34.19 -11.89
CA GLY A 231 12.82 -35.52 -11.80
C GLY A 231 13.93 -35.79 -12.81
N LEU A 232 14.11 -34.93 -13.82
CA LEU A 232 15.26 -34.96 -14.74
C LEU A 232 16.26 -33.87 -14.32
N THR A 233 17.37 -34.26 -13.69
CA THR A 233 18.52 -33.37 -13.42
C THR A 233 19.34 -33.14 -14.70
N GLU A 234 19.93 -31.96 -14.85
CA GLU A 234 20.72 -31.54 -16.02
C GLU A 234 21.95 -32.44 -16.34
N ASP A 235 22.28 -33.41 -15.49
CA ASP A 235 23.41 -34.34 -15.65
C ASP A 235 23.19 -35.49 -16.67
N SER A 236 22.21 -35.36 -17.57
CA SER A 236 22.04 -36.30 -18.69
C SER A 236 22.97 -35.88 -19.84
N PRO A 237 23.94 -36.72 -20.28
CA PRO A 237 24.98 -36.31 -21.25
C PRO A 237 24.46 -36.14 -22.70
N ASP A 238 23.17 -36.39 -22.94
CA ASP A 238 22.52 -36.04 -24.18
C ASP A 238 21.83 -34.69 -24.03
N GLY A 239 22.36 -33.67 -24.71
CA GLY A 239 21.72 -32.37 -24.95
C GLY A 239 20.45 -32.44 -25.80
N SER A 240 19.62 -33.45 -25.55
CA SER A 240 18.26 -33.58 -26.06
C SER A 240 17.41 -32.57 -25.31
N THR A 241 17.31 -31.36 -25.85
CA THR A 241 16.17 -30.47 -25.57
C THR A 241 14.91 -31.34 -25.51
N ALA A 242 14.25 -31.41 -24.35
CA ALA A 242 12.97 -32.08 -24.22
C ALA A 242 12.07 -31.49 -25.31
N HIS A 243 11.85 -32.26 -26.38
CA HIS A 243 11.11 -31.78 -27.52
C HIS A 243 9.67 -31.70 -27.03
N LEU A 244 9.19 -30.50 -26.73
CA LEU A 244 7.83 -30.28 -26.28
C LEU A 244 6.89 -30.98 -27.28
N MET A 245 6.13 -31.95 -26.78
CA MET A 245 5.20 -32.74 -27.58
C MET A 245 3.93 -31.90 -27.81
N GLY A 246 3.04 -32.37 -28.68
CA GLY A 246 1.88 -31.59 -29.13
C GLY A 246 0.98 -31.07 -28.00
N GLU A 247 0.90 -31.78 -26.86
CA GLU A 247 0.07 -31.39 -25.72
C GLU A 247 0.69 -30.23 -24.92
N GLU A 248 1.99 -30.26 -24.66
CA GLU A 248 2.68 -29.17 -23.96
C GLU A 248 2.72 -27.90 -24.80
N VAL A 249 2.89 -28.04 -26.12
CA VAL A 249 2.76 -26.91 -27.06
C VAL A 249 1.34 -26.35 -27.02
N LEU A 250 0.32 -27.20 -27.04
CA LEU A 250 -1.09 -26.76 -26.95
C LEU A 250 -1.37 -26.04 -25.62
N PHE A 251 -0.82 -26.53 -24.50
CA PHE A 251 -0.93 -25.86 -23.20
C PHE A 251 -0.31 -24.46 -23.25
N LEU A 252 0.92 -24.33 -23.75
CA LEU A 252 1.59 -23.03 -23.88
C LEU A 252 0.86 -22.10 -24.85
N GLN A 253 0.28 -22.63 -25.94
CA GLN A 253 -0.58 -21.88 -26.84
C GLN A 253 -1.85 -21.39 -26.12
N ALA A 254 -2.47 -22.21 -25.27
CA ALA A 254 -3.61 -21.81 -24.46
C ALA A 254 -3.26 -20.65 -23.53
N VAL A 255 -2.09 -20.71 -22.88
CA VAL A 255 -1.56 -19.65 -22.01
C VAL A 255 -1.32 -18.35 -22.80
N SER A 256 -0.73 -18.43 -23.99
CA SER A 256 -0.44 -17.29 -24.88
C SER A 256 -1.62 -16.75 -25.68
N LEU A 257 -2.80 -17.40 -25.63
CA LEU A 257 -3.98 -16.96 -26.39
C LEU A 257 -5.17 -16.59 -25.49
N CYS A 258 -5.29 -17.23 -24.32
CA CYS A 258 -6.40 -17.00 -23.40
C CYS A 258 -6.09 -15.85 -22.44
N HIS A 259 -5.98 -14.61 -22.92
CA HIS A 259 -5.68 -13.45 -22.09
C HIS A 259 -6.16 -12.13 -22.72
N THR A 260 -6.05 -11.03 -21.96
CA THR A 260 -6.28 -9.66 -22.44
C THR A 260 -5.03 -8.79 -22.53
N VAL A 261 -3.84 -9.40 -22.38
CA VAL A 261 -2.54 -8.73 -22.52
C VAL A 261 -2.41 -8.00 -23.85
N GLN A 262 -1.96 -6.75 -23.77
CA GLN A 262 -1.60 -5.88 -24.88
C GLN A 262 -0.09 -5.74 -24.96
N ILE A 263 0.40 -5.30 -26.12
CA ILE A 263 1.82 -5.16 -26.38
C ILE A 263 2.09 -3.71 -26.70
N SER A 264 3.05 -3.11 -26.00
CA SER A 264 3.69 -1.90 -26.48
C SER A 264 4.95 -2.30 -27.22
N TYR A 265 5.11 -1.75 -28.42
CA TYR A 265 6.39 -1.72 -29.07
C TYR A 265 7.04 -0.42 -28.65
N ASP A 266 8.12 -0.52 -27.87
CA ASP A 266 8.96 0.63 -27.65
C ASP A 266 9.52 1.02 -29.03
N GLN A 267 8.99 2.12 -29.57
CA GLN A 267 9.58 2.75 -30.72
C GLN A 267 10.89 3.30 -30.19
N ALA A 268 11.99 2.60 -30.46
CA ALA A 268 13.31 3.19 -30.28
C ALA A 268 13.29 4.49 -31.08
N ASP A 269 13.18 5.63 -30.37
CA ASP A 269 13.23 6.95 -30.94
C ASP A 269 14.61 7.12 -31.56
N CYS A 270 14.73 6.70 -32.81
CA CYS A 270 15.71 7.23 -33.73
C CYS A 270 15.33 8.70 -33.93
N LEU A 271 15.94 9.61 -33.16
CA LEU A 271 16.54 10.85 -33.65
C LEU A 271 17.15 11.70 -32.50
N VAL A 272 18.45 11.96 -32.67
CA VAL A 272 19.31 13.01 -32.06
C VAL A 272 20.05 12.64 -30.75
N GLY A 273 21.35 12.33 -30.91
CA GLY A 273 22.35 12.45 -29.84
C GLY A 273 23.18 11.19 -29.59
N GLY A 274 23.94 10.71 -30.58
CA GLY A 274 24.85 9.57 -30.39
C GLY A 274 26.17 10.00 -29.75
N ASP A 275 26.42 9.54 -28.52
CA ASP A 275 27.75 9.54 -27.91
C ASP A 275 28.66 8.47 -28.59
N PRO A 276 29.93 8.76 -28.92
CA PRO A 276 30.74 7.88 -29.77
C PRO A 276 31.37 6.64 -29.10
N PHE A 277 30.99 6.27 -27.87
CA PHE A 277 31.68 5.22 -27.12
C PHE A 277 30.71 4.21 -26.50
N SER A 278 30.11 3.34 -27.31
CA SER A 278 29.52 2.08 -26.83
C SER A 278 29.67 0.98 -27.88
N HIS A 279 30.90 0.45 -27.98
CA HIS A 279 31.15 -0.83 -28.63
C HIS A 279 31.02 -1.95 -27.59
N ALA A 280 29.98 -2.78 -27.69
CA ALA A 280 30.04 -4.25 -27.65
C ALA A 280 28.65 -4.89 -27.53
N ASN A 281 28.28 -5.66 -28.56
CA ASN A 281 27.39 -6.84 -28.55
C ASN A 281 26.08 -6.81 -27.74
N GLY A 282 24.98 -6.55 -28.45
CA GLY A 282 23.65 -7.01 -28.05
C GLY A 282 22.69 -6.86 -29.22
N PHE A 283 22.17 -7.98 -29.73
CA PHE A 283 21.07 -8.01 -30.69
C PHE A 283 19.90 -7.19 -30.11
N SER A 284 19.66 -5.97 -30.63
CA SER A 284 18.51 -5.16 -30.26
C SER A 284 17.26 -5.75 -30.91
N SER A 285 16.72 -6.83 -30.34
CA SER A 285 15.29 -7.10 -30.53
C SER A 285 14.56 -5.92 -29.91
N SER A 286 13.69 -5.25 -30.67
CA SER A 286 12.75 -4.27 -30.11
C SER A 286 12.20 -4.83 -28.79
N SER A 287 12.41 -4.11 -27.69
CA SER A 287 11.99 -4.52 -26.36
C SER A 287 10.47 -4.54 -26.33
N MET A 288 9.93 -5.70 -26.68
CA MET A 288 8.51 -5.95 -26.69
C MET A 288 8.04 -6.11 -25.25
N GLU A 289 7.30 -5.12 -24.75
CA GLU A 289 6.81 -5.07 -23.39
C GLU A 289 5.32 -5.42 -23.33
N TYR A 290 4.98 -6.31 -22.41
CA TYR A 290 3.60 -6.74 -22.19
C TYR A 290 2.92 -5.90 -21.12
N TYR A 291 1.71 -5.46 -21.44
CA TYR A 291 0.82 -4.70 -20.57
C TYR A 291 -0.45 -5.50 -20.34
N ALA A 292 -0.79 -5.72 -19.07
CA ALA A 292 -1.98 -6.46 -18.69
C ALA A 292 -2.69 -5.75 -17.54
N SER A 293 -4.01 -5.90 -17.47
CA SER A 293 -4.80 -5.43 -16.33
C SER A 293 -4.56 -6.27 -15.07
N SER A 294 -4.17 -7.53 -15.24
CA SER A 294 -3.77 -8.44 -14.16
C SER A 294 -2.31 -8.84 -14.30
N PRO A 295 -1.49 -8.72 -13.23
CA PRO A 295 -0.08 -9.12 -13.26
C PRO A 295 0.09 -10.62 -13.49
N ASP A 296 -0.89 -11.45 -13.08
CA ASP A 296 -0.87 -12.90 -13.30
C ASP A 296 -0.88 -13.23 -14.79
N GLU A 297 -1.71 -12.52 -15.58
CA GLU A 297 -1.75 -12.71 -17.03
C GLU A 297 -0.44 -12.32 -17.69
N LYS A 298 0.15 -11.19 -17.25
CA LYS A 298 1.44 -10.72 -17.75
C LYS A 298 2.52 -11.78 -17.50
N ALA A 299 2.63 -12.27 -16.26
CA ALA A 299 3.60 -13.27 -15.87
C ALA A 299 3.52 -14.56 -16.70
N LEU A 300 2.29 -15.02 -16.96
CA LEU A 300 2.02 -16.21 -17.77
C LEU A 300 2.44 -16.04 -19.24
N VAL A 301 2.11 -14.90 -19.86
CA VAL A 301 2.47 -14.61 -21.26
C VAL A 301 3.98 -14.40 -21.41
N GLU A 302 4.61 -13.74 -20.44
CA GLU A 302 6.06 -13.59 -20.40
C GLU A 302 6.79 -14.92 -20.27
N ALA A 303 6.30 -15.82 -19.41
CA ALA A 303 6.83 -17.18 -19.28
C ALA A 303 6.69 -17.97 -20.58
N ALA A 304 5.52 -17.94 -21.21
CA ALA A 304 5.32 -18.61 -22.48
C ALA A 304 6.24 -18.06 -23.59
N LYS A 305 6.46 -16.73 -23.64
CA LYS A 305 7.47 -16.11 -24.52
C LYS A 305 8.87 -16.64 -24.24
N ARG A 306 9.30 -16.72 -22.98
CA ARG A 306 10.63 -17.26 -22.61
C ARG A 306 10.81 -18.71 -23.03
N ILE A 307 9.75 -19.53 -22.89
CA ILE A 307 9.74 -20.95 -23.28
C ILE A 307 9.74 -21.14 -24.81
N GLY A 308 9.30 -20.15 -25.59
CA GLY A 308 9.34 -20.16 -27.06
C GLY A 308 7.98 -20.08 -27.76
N VAL A 309 6.89 -19.84 -27.02
CA VAL A 309 5.54 -19.59 -27.54
C VAL A 309 5.13 -18.15 -27.24
N ALA A 310 5.61 -17.22 -28.07
CA ALA A 310 5.44 -15.79 -27.84
C ALA A 310 4.14 -15.27 -28.46
N PHE A 311 3.29 -14.60 -27.68
CA PHE A 311 2.20 -13.78 -28.23
C PHE A 311 2.81 -12.55 -28.90
N THR A 312 2.55 -12.32 -30.20
CA THR A 312 3.16 -11.25 -30.99
C THR A 312 2.24 -10.06 -31.27
N GLY A 313 0.94 -10.16 -31.03
CA GLY A 313 0.05 -9.02 -31.31
C GLY A 313 -1.38 -9.41 -31.57
N ARG A 314 -2.23 -8.39 -31.57
CA ARG A 314 -3.62 -8.48 -32.01
C ARG A 314 -3.89 -7.42 -33.07
N ASN A 315 -4.25 -7.87 -34.27
CA ASN A 315 -4.67 -7.06 -35.40
C ASN A 315 -6.19 -7.23 -35.61
N GLY A 316 -6.97 -6.36 -34.98
CA GLY A 316 -8.45 -6.43 -35.02
C GLY A 316 -8.98 -7.72 -34.38
N GLU A 317 -9.57 -8.58 -35.22
CA GLU A 317 -10.06 -9.91 -34.83
C GLU A 317 -8.99 -11.02 -34.97
N THR A 318 -7.75 -10.70 -35.32
CA THR A 318 -6.70 -11.73 -35.48
C THR A 318 -5.67 -11.61 -34.37
N MET A 319 -5.43 -12.70 -33.65
CA MET A 319 -4.33 -12.85 -32.70
C MET A 319 -3.18 -13.59 -33.37
N GLU A 320 -1.96 -13.11 -33.17
CA GLU A 320 -0.75 -13.69 -33.74
C GLU A 320 0.13 -14.23 -32.62
N ILE A 321 0.58 -15.48 -32.78
CA ILE A 321 1.55 -16.11 -31.88
C ILE A 321 2.72 -16.66 -32.70
N LYS A 322 3.91 -16.70 -32.10
CA LYS A 322 5.12 -17.28 -32.68
C LYS A 322 5.55 -18.47 -31.83
N THR A 323 5.33 -19.66 -32.37
CA THR A 323 5.65 -20.95 -31.74
C THR A 323 6.96 -21.47 -32.32
N PHE A 324 8.04 -21.47 -31.53
CA PHE A 324 9.39 -21.91 -31.93
C PHE A 324 9.85 -21.35 -33.29
N GLY A 325 9.59 -20.07 -33.54
CA GLY A 325 9.96 -19.40 -34.80
C GLY A 325 8.85 -19.34 -35.84
N LYS A 326 7.83 -20.21 -35.76
CA LYS A 326 6.72 -20.27 -36.72
C LYS A 326 5.57 -19.36 -36.28
N CYS A 327 5.18 -18.43 -37.15
CA CYS A 327 4.04 -17.55 -36.90
C CYS A 327 2.73 -18.25 -37.24
N GLU A 328 1.78 -18.21 -36.30
CA GLU A 328 0.43 -18.74 -36.46
C GLU A 328 -0.60 -17.64 -36.15
N LYS A 329 -1.68 -17.63 -36.92
CA LYS A 329 -2.76 -16.62 -36.82
C LYS A 329 -4.05 -17.28 -36.40
N TYR A 330 -4.64 -16.81 -35.31
CA TYR A 330 -5.92 -17.28 -34.78
C TYR A 330 -6.95 -16.17 -34.93
N LYS A 331 -8.13 -16.47 -35.47
CA LYS A 331 -9.21 -15.50 -35.53
C LYS A 331 -9.99 -15.53 -34.22
N LEU A 332 -9.96 -14.43 -33.49
CA LEU A 332 -10.71 -14.21 -32.26
C LEU A 332 -12.19 -13.99 -32.55
N LEU A 333 -13.02 -14.92 -32.11
CA LEU A 333 -14.46 -14.87 -32.27
C LEU A 333 -15.13 -14.17 -31.09
N HIS A 334 -14.74 -14.53 -29.86
CA HIS A 334 -15.27 -13.92 -28.65
C HIS A 334 -14.29 -14.00 -27.48
N VAL A 335 -14.31 -12.98 -26.63
CA VAL A 335 -13.67 -12.97 -25.30
C VAL A 335 -14.78 -12.93 -24.25
N LEU A 336 -14.78 -13.91 -23.36
CA LEU A 336 -15.58 -13.91 -22.14
C LEU A 336 -14.65 -13.48 -21.00
N GLU A 337 -14.68 -12.19 -20.67
CA GLU A 337 -13.82 -11.59 -19.67
C GLU A 337 -13.92 -12.28 -18.30
N PHE A 338 -12.89 -12.08 -17.49
CA PHE A 338 -12.86 -12.57 -16.12
C PHE A 338 -13.97 -11.91 -15.30
N ASP A 339 -14.79 -12.73 -14.67
CA ASP A 339 -15.84 -12.29 -13.74
C ASP A 339 -15.54 -12.90 -12.36
N PRO A 340 -15.41 -12.09 -11.29
CA PRO A 340 -15.17 -12.58 -9.92
C PRO A 340 -16.20 -13.61 -9.42
N ASN A 341 -17.45 -13.55 -9.89
CA ASN A 341 -18.49 -14.51 -9.56
C ASN A 341 -18.26 -15.85 -10.28
N ARG A 342 -17.82 -15.80 -11.54
CA ARG A 342 -17.50 -17.00 -12.34
C ARG A 342 -16.12 -17.58 -12.03
N ARG A 343 -15.20 -16.75 -11.52
CA ARG A 343 -13.78 -17.04 -11.22
C ARG A 343 -12.99 -17.63 -12.39
N ARG A 344 -13.38 -17.28 -13.63
CA ARG A 344 -12.76 -17.77 -14.88
C ARG A 344 -12.93 -16.80 -16.04
N MET A 345 -11.98 -16.85 -16.98
CA MET A 345 -11.98 -16.19 -18.28
C MET A 345 -11.98 -17.26 -19.39
N SER A 346 -12.64 -16.98 -20.50
CA SER A 346 -12.59 -17.84 -21.68
C SER A 346 -12.40 -17.07 -22.98
N VAL A 347 -11.78 -17.68 -23.96
CA VAL A 347 -11.60 -17.13 -25.31
C VAL A 347 -12.01 -18.15 -26.36
N ILE A 348 -12.83 -17.73 -27.30
CA ILE A 348 -13.28 -18.54 -28.44
C ILE A 348 -12.49 -18.10 -29.67
N LEU A 349 -11.76 -19.03 -30.26
CA LEU A 349 -10.86 -18.80 -31.39
C LEU A 349 -11.26 -19.71 -32.56
N GLN A 350 -10.95 -19.25 -33.77
CA GLN A 350 -10.90 -20.08 -34.95
C GLN A 350 -9.44 -20.31 -35.32
N THR A 351 -9.06 -21.58 -35.38
CA THR A 351 -7.73 -22.07 -35.73
C THR A 351 -7.41 -21.80 -37.20
N PRO A 352 -6.12 -21.82 -37.61
CA PRO A 352 -5.72 -21.69 -39.02
C PRO A 352 -6.35 -22.75 -39.94
N SER A 353 -6.70 -23.92 -39.40
CA SER A 353 -7.36 -25.02 -40.13
C SER A 353 -8.88 -24.84 -40.24
N GLY A 354 -9.44 -23.76 -39.68
CA GLY A 354 -10.87 -23.43 -39.74
C GLY A 354 -11.71 -23.98 -38.59
N GLY A 355 -11.15 -24.86 -37.74
CA GLY A 355 -11.81 -25.40 -36.55
C GLY A 355 -11.99 -24.33 -35.46
N LYS A 356 -13.01 -24.49 -34.61
CA LYS A 356 -13.27 -23.61 -33.46
C LYS A 356 -12.69 -24.23 -32.19
N LEU A 357 -12.08 -23.42 -31.35
CA LEU A 357 -11.43 -23.83 -30.11
C LEU A 357 -11.79 -22.87 -28.98
N LEU A 358 -12.10 -23.41 -27.81
CA LEU A 358 -12.41 -22.66 -26.60
C LEU A 358 -11.29 -22.91 -25.58
N PHE A 359 -10.54 -21.87 -25.24
CA PHE A 359 -9.64 -21.89 -24.09
C PHE A 359 -10.32 -21.26 -22.89
N THR A 360 -10.15 -21.85 -21.72
CA THR A 360 -10.67 -21.32 -20.46
C THR A 360 -9.61 -21.45 -19.38
N LYS A 361 -9.40 -20.37 -18.62
CA LYS A 361 -8.52 -20.34 -17.44
C LYS A 361 -9.28 -19.78 -16.24
N GLY A 362 -8.98 -20.25 -15.05
CA GLY A 362 -9.65 -19.79 -13.83
C GLY A 362 -9.24 -20.59 -12.61
N ALA A 363 -9.88 -20.30 -11.48
CA ALA A 363 -9.67 -21.07 -10.26
C ALA A 363 -10.08 -22.54 -10.46
N GLU A 364 -9.34 -23.45 -9.85
CA GLU A 364 -9.57 -24.89 -9.94
C GLU A 364 -11.04 -25.26 -9.65
N SER A 365 -11.60 -24.74 -8.56
CA SER A 365 -13.01 -24.92 -8.16
C SER A 365 -14.04 -24.48 -9.21
N ALA A 366 -13.67 -23.58 -10.12
CA ALA A 366 -14.54 -23.07 -11.19
C ALA A 366 -14.33 -23.76 -12.55
N ILE A 367 -13.23 -24.50 -12.72
CA ILE A 367 -12.90 -25.22 -13.95
C ILE A 367 -13.24 -26.70 -13.84
N LEU A 368 -12.77 -27.38 -12.79
CA LEU A 368 -12.90 -28.83 -12.63
C LEU A 368 -14.34 -29.37 -12.75
N PRO A 369 -15.40 -28.69 -12.26
CA PRO A 369 -16.77 -29.18 -12.42
C PRO A 369 -17.25 -29.30 -13.88
N PHE A 370 -16.57 -28.65 -14.83
CA PHE A 370 -16.91 -28.67 -16.25
C PHE A 370 -15.98 -29.59 -17.08
N SER A 371 -15.04 -30.28 -16.42
CA SER A 371 -14.14 -31.23 -17.06
C SER A 371 -14.84 -32.57 -17.30
N SER A 372 -14.74 -33.11 -18.52
CA SER A 372 -15.35 -34.39 -18.90
C SER A 372 -14.44 -35.61 -18.70
N SER A 373 -13.14 -35.39 -18.52
CA SER A 373 -12.12 -36.43 -18.37
C SER A 373 -10.93 -35.95 -17.53
N GLY A 374 -10.05 -36.89 -17.15
CA GLY A 374 -8.85 -36.64 -16.34
C GLY A 374 -8.96 -37.13 -14.90
N GLU A 375 -7.84 -37.19 -14.18
CA GLU A 375 -7.79 -37.61 -12.77
C GLU A 375 -8.23 -36.47 -11.83
N ILE A 376 -9.50 -36.06 -11.93
CA ILE A 376 -10.07 -34.88 -11.23
C ILE A 376 -9.82 -34.96 -9.71
N GLU A 377 -9.93 -36.15 -9.12
CA GLU A 377 -9.73 -36.34 -7.67
C GLU A 377 -8.28 -36.23 -7.23
N LYS A 378 -7.29 -36.52 -8.09
CA LYS A 378 -5.86 -36.34 -7.78
C LYS A 378 -5.37 -34.91 -8.03
N THR A 379 -6.06 -34.18 -8.90
CA THR A 379 -5.74 -32.79 -9.25
C THR A 379 -6.31 -31.77 -8.25
N ARG A 380 -7.28 -32.18 -7.41
CA ARG A 380 -7.73 -31.38 -6.27
C ARG A 380 -6.63 -31.29 -5.22
N LEU A 381 -6.00 -30.12 -5.11
CA LEU A 381 -5.01 -29.82 -4.06
C LEU A 381 -5.69 -29.49 -2.72
#